data_AF-A0A2D9TD88-F1
#
_entry.id   AF-A0A2D9TD88-F1
#
_cell.length_a   1.000
_cell.length_b   1.000
_cell.length_c   1.000
_cell.angle_alpha   90.00
_cell.angle_beta   90.00
_cell.angle_gamma   90.00
#
_symmetry.space_group_name_H-M   'P 1'
#
loop_
_entity.id
_entity.type
_entity.pdbx_description
1 polymer ?
#
loop_
_entity_poly.entity_id
_entity_poly.type
_entity_poly.pdbx_seq_one_letter_code
_entity_poly.pdbx_strand_id
1 'polypeptide(L)'
;MNPTFRFLVALGGFLAFAVYSAVIVLEHGYLGFVTDVALASDWGLQVVLDLVIALSLFLTWMVRDARERGLPAVPYVLGTLALGSVGALAYLVHREGAALRGAQSASASTEPA
;
A
#
# COMPACT_ATOMS: atom_id res chain seq x y z
N MET A 1 -15.72 -4.16 11.67
CA MET A 1 -15.81 -3.59 10.31
C MET A 1 -15.77 -4.73 9.31
N ASN A 2 -16.68 -4.77 8.34
CA ASN A 2 -16.84 -5.90 7.42
C ASN A 2 -15.57 -6.09 6.56
N PRO A 3 -15.07 -7.33 6.37
CA PRO A 3 -13.83 -7.58 5.62
C PRO A 3 -13.94 -7.12 4.15
N THR A 4 -15.14 -7.19 3.58
CA THR A 4 -15.42 -6.69 2.23
C THR A 4 -15.20 -5.19 2.13
N PHE A 5 -15.69 -4.44 3.11
CA PHE A 5 -15.51 -2.99 3.12
C PHE A 5 -14.03 -2.61 3.21
N ARG A 6 -13.26 -3.27 4.08
CA ARG A 6 -11.82 -3.05 4.22
C ARG A 6 -11.07 -3.29 2.91
N PHE A 7 -11.38 -4.38 2.24
CA PHE A 7 -10.80 -4.69 0.94
C PHE A 7 -11.15 -3.66 -0.14
N LEU A 8 -12.42 -3.26 -0.23
CA LEU A 8 -12.85 -2.26 -1.21
C LEU A 8 -12.16 -0.91 -1.01
N VAL A 9 -12.01 -0.48 0.24
CA VAL A 9 -11.27 0.75 0.56
C VAL A 9 -9.80 0.63 0.16
N ALA A 10 -9.14 -0.49 0.49
CA ALA A 10 -7.75 -0.71 0.13
C ALA A 10 -7.56 -0.77 -1.40
N LEU A 11 -8.44 -1.48 -2.10
CA LEU A 11 -8.38 -1.64 -3.55
C LEU A 11 -8.67 -0.33 -4.28
N GLY A 12 -9.70 0.41 -3.86
CA GLY A 12 -10.02 1.71 -4.42
C GLY A 12 -8.87 2.71 -4.24
N GLY A 13 -8.30 2.79 -3.03
CA GLY A 13 -7.15 3.65 -2.76
C GLY A 13 -5.92 3.27 -3.59
N PHE A 14 -5.62 1.97 -3.69
CA PHE A 14 -4.52 1.47 -4.52
C PHE A 14 -4.70 1.85 -5.99
N LEU A 15 -5.85 1.53 -6.60
CA LEU A 15 -6.07 1.77 -8.03
C LEU A 15 -6.07 3.26 -8.35
N ALA A 16 -6.81 4.07 -7.58
CA ALA A 16 -6.89 5.50 -7.82
C ALA A 16 -5.51 6.17 -7.73
N PHE A 17 -4.75 5.87 -6.67
CA PHE A 17 -3.44 6.48 -6.48
C PHE A 17 -2.40 5.94 -7.45
N ALA A 18 -2.37 4.63 -7.73
CA ALA A 18 -1.41 4.05 -8.67
C ALA A 18 -1.59 4.58 -10.10
N VAL A 19 -2.84 4.74 -10.57
CA VAL A 19 -3.12 5.35 -11.87
C VAL A 19 -2.67 6.79 -11.91
N TYR A 20 -3.01 7.58 -10.88
CA TYR A 20 -2.57 8.97 -10.79
C TYR A 20 -1.04 9.09 -10.78
N SER A 21 -0.35 8.29 -9.96
CA SER A 21 1.12 8.25 -9.92
C SER A 21 1.73 7.88 -11.27
N ALA A 22 1.14 6.93 -11.99
CA ALA A 22 1.62 6.55 -13.31
C ALA A 22 1.52 7.71 -14.32
N VAL A 23 0.40 8.45 -14.32
CA VAL A 23 0.23 9.65 -15.17
C VAL A 23 1.30 10.69 -14.84
N ILE A 24 1.50 11.01 -13.56
CA ILE A 24 2.50 12.01 -13.15
C ILE A 24 3.92 11.59 -13.56
N VAL A 25 4.27 10.32 -13.39
CA VAL A 25 5.60 9.79 -13.79
C VAL A 25 5.79 9.84 -15.31
N LEU A 26 4.74 9.63 -16.10
CA LEU A 26 4.80 9.75 -17.56
C LEU A 26 5.00 11.19 -18.02
N GLU A 27 4.41 12.15 -17.30
CA GLU A 27 4.47 13.58 -17.65
C GLU A 27 5.74 14.28 -17.15
N HIS A 28 6.18 13.98 -15.93
CA HIS A 28 7.23 14.71 -15.22
C HIS A 28 8.51 13.87 -15.02
N GLY A 29 8.47 12.59 -15.42
CA GLY A 29 9.54 11.64 -15.15
C GLY A 29 9.53 11.14 -13.70
N TYR A 30 10.14 9.98 -13.48
CA TYR A 30 10.17 9.33 -12.17
C TYR A 30 10.89 10.16 -11.09
N LEU A 31 11.93 10.90 -11.46
CA LEU A 31 12.68 11.75 -10.52
C LEU A 31 12.20 13.21 -10.47
N GLY A 32 11.17 13.58 -11.23
CA GLY A 32 10.66 14.97 -11.26
C GLY A 32 10.23 15.48 -9.89
N PHE A 33 9.73 14.60 -9.01
CA PHE A 33 9.34 14.99 -7.66
C PHE A 33 10.50 15.55 -6.81
N VAL A 34 11.75 15.16 -7.10
CA VAL A 34 12.92 15.61 -6.32
C VAL A 34 13.20 17.08 -6.60
N THR A 35 13.25 17.46 -7.88
CA THR A 35 13.53 18.84 -8.30
C THR A 35 12.33 19.73 -8.10
N ASP A 36 11.14 19.25 -8.44
CA ASP A 36 9.96 20.10 -8.61
C ASP A 36 9.15 20.24 -7.31
N VAL A 37 9.37 19.36 -6.34
CA VAL A 37 8.67 19.38 -5.04
C VAL A 37 9.63 19.37 -3.88
N ALA A 38 10.48 18.33 -3.77
CA ALA A 38 11.30 18.13 -2.57
C ALA A 38 12.31 19.27 -2.35
N LEU A 39 12.93 19.76 -3.42
CA LEU A 39 13.93 20.83 -3.36
C LEU A 39 13.38 22.22 -3.74
N ALA A 40 12.11 22.29 -4.16
CA ALA A 40 11.51 23.54 -4.59
C ALA A 40 11.11 24.47 -3.42
N SER A 41 10.85 23.92 -2.24
CA SER A 41 10.51 24.70 -1.04
C SER A 41 10.70 23.91 0.25
N ASP A 42 10.88 24.61 1.38
CA ASP A 42 10.99 23.99 2.72
C ASP A 42 9.76 23.17 3.09
N TRP A 43 8.55 23.62 2.73
CA TRP A 43 7.32 22.87 2.96
C TRP A 43 7.24 21.61 2.09
N GLY A 44 7.71 21.67 0.85
CA GLY A 44 7.81 20.49 -0.02
C GLY A 44 8.76 19.44 0.56
N LEU A 45 9.93 19.89 1.02
CA LEU A 45 10.89 19.03 1.72
C LEU A 45 10.29 18.40 2.98
N GLN A 46 9.61 19.20 3.81
CA GLN A 46 8.95 18.74 5.04
C GLN A 46 7.95 17.62 4.75
N VAL A 47 7.10 17.75 3.73
CA VAL A 47 6.11 16.72 3.35
C VAL A 47 6.80 15.44 2.86
N VAL A 48 7.88 15.55 2.09
CA VAL A 48 8.64 14.38 1.64
C VAL A 48 9.30 13.65 2.81
N LEU A 49 9.88 14.39 3.76
CA LEU A 49 10.47 13.79 4.97
C LEU A 49 9.41 13.11 5.83
N ASP A 50 8.25 13.75 6.02
CA ASP A 50 7.12 13.15 6.76
C ASP A 50 6.66 11.85 6.10
N LEU A 51 6.54 11.82 4.77
CA LEU A 51 6.22 10.62 4.02
C LEU A 51 7.25 9.50 4.22
N VAL A 52 8.56 9.81 4.15
CA VAL A 52 9.63 8.83 4.36
C VAL A 52 9.56 8.24 5.78
N ILE A 53 9.30 9.06 6.79
CA ILE A 53 9.14 8.62 8.18
C ILE A 53 7.91 7.72 8.30
N ALA A 54 6.76 8.16 7.78
CA ALA A 54 5.51 7.40 7.81
C ALA A 54 5.66 6.03 7.14
N LEU A 55 6.32 5.95 5.98
CA LEU A 55 6.58 4.70 5.29
C LEU A 55 7.56 3.80 6.04
N SER A 56 8.57 4.37 6.70
CA SER A 56 9.52 3.60 7.52
C SER A 56 8.83 2.95 8.72
N LEU A 57 7.94 3.69 9.39
CA LEU A 57 7.10 3.17 10.47
C LEU A 57 6.14 2.11 9.95
N PHE A 58 5.48 2.37 8.81
CA PHE A 58 4.60 1.41 8.16
C PHE A 58 5.32 0.11 7.83
N LEU A 59 6.50 0.17 7.20
CA LEU A 59 7.28 -1.02 6.84
C LEU A 59 7.65 -1.86 8.06
N THR A 60 8.04 -1.22 9.16
CA THR A 60 8.35 -1.90 10.43
C THR A 60 7.15 -2.71 10.94
N TRP A 61 5.96 -2.11 10.90
CA TRP A 61 4.72 -2.79 11.26
C TRP A 61 4.32 -3.86 10.24
N MET A 62 4.41 -3.55 8.95
CA MET A 62 4.02 -4.39 7.82
C MET A 62 4.77 -5.72 7.81
N VAL A 63 6.09 -5.69 8.06
CA VAL A 63 6.91 -6.92 8.09
C VAL A 63 6.46 -7.87 9.21
N ARG A 64 6.07 -7.33 10.37
CA ARG A 64 5.55 -8.13 11.49
C ARG A 64 4.15 -8.68 11.17
N ASP A 65 3.26 -7.83 10.67
CA ASP A 65 1.89 -8.21 10.27
C ASP A 65 1.90 -9.26 9.15
N ALA A 66 2.81 -9.16 8.19
CA ALA A 66 2.96 -10.12 7.09
C ALA A 66 3.37 -11.49 7.62
N ARG A 67 4.35 -11.52 8.55
CA ARG A 67 4.81 -12.75 9.18
C ARG A 67 3.71 -13.44 9.99
N GLU A 68 2.94 -12.68 10.77
CA GLU A 68 1.82 -13.21 11.56
C GLU A 68 0.71 -13.82 10.69
N ARG A 69 0.56 -13.33 9.46
CA ARG A 69 -0.48 -13.77 8.52
C ARG A 69 0.02 -14.76 7.46
N GLY A 70 1.30 -15.13 7.49
CA GLY A 70 1.91 -16.00 6.48
C GLY A 70 1.96 -15.37 5.07
N LEU A 71 1.99 -14.04 4.98
CA LEU A 71 2.08 -13.31 3.71
C LEU A 71 3.55 -12.98 3.37
N PRO A 72 3.93 -12.95 2.08
CA PRO A 72 5.28 -12.59 1.68
C PRO A 72 5.53 -11.09 1.89
N ALA A 73 6.50 -10.72 2.72
CA ALA A 73 6.80 -9.30 3.00
C ALA A 73 7.70 -8.64 1.93
N VAL A 74 8.69 -9.37 1.41
CA VAL A 74 9.76 -8.84 0.55
C VAL A 74 9.28 -8.05 -0.66
N PRO A 75 8.30 -8.53 -1.47
CA PRO A 75 7.84 -7.79 -2.64
C PRO A 75 7.29 -6.41 -2.27
N TYR A 76 6.60 -6.30 -1.13
CA TYR A 76 6.00 -5.05 -0.68
C TYR A 76 7.01 -4.11 -0.04
N VAL A 77 8.04 -4.63 0.62
CA VAL A 77 9.16 -3.81 1.08
C VAL A 77 9.83 -3.14 -0.11
N LEU A 78 10.23 -3.93 -1.11
CA LEU A 78 10.89 -3.41 -2.31
C LEU A 78 9.98 -2.45 -3.08
N GLY A 79 8.70 -2.82 -3.25
CA GLY A 79 7.72 -1.97 -3.89
C GLY A 79 7.48 -0.66 -3.14
N THR A 80 7.53 -0.65 -1.81
CA THR A 80 7.34 0.58 -1.02
C THR A 80 8.57 1.49 -1.08
N LEU A 81 9.77 0.91 -1.09
CA LEU A 81 11.01 1.68 -1.25
C LEU A 81 11.14 2.29 -2.64
N ALA A 82 10.65 1.60 -3.68
CA ALA A 82 10.69 2.08 -5.06
C ALA A 82 9.50 3.00 -5.41
N LEU A 83 8.30 2.73 -4.91
CA LEU A 83 7.08 3.41 -5.37
C LEU A 83 6.36 4.18 -4.26
N GLY A 84 6.99 4.29 -3.08
CA GLY A 84 6.39 4.92 -1.91
C GLY A 84 5.13 4.19 -1.45
N SER A 85 4.07 4.95 -1.18
CA SER A 85 2.81 4.40 -0.66
C SER A 85 2.08 3.44 -1.61
N VAL A 86 2.42 3.39 -2.91
CA VAL A 86 1.85 2.41 -3.85
C VAL A 86 2.18 0.98 -3.41
N GLY A 87 3.42 0.72 -2.98
CA GLY A 87 3.82 -0.59 -2.45
C GLY A 87 3.10 -0.93 -1.14
N ALA A 88 2.92 0.06 -0.26
CA ALA A 88 2.21 -0.09 1.00
C ALA A 88 0.72 -0.42 0.77
N LEU A 89 0.08 0.26 -0.18
CA LEU A 89 -1.32 0.01 -0.56
C LEU A 89 -1.48 -1.38 -1.19
N ALA A 90 -0.55 -1.80 -2.05
CA ALA A 90 -0.56 -3.14 -2.64
C ALA A 90 -0.52 -4.24 -1.55
N TYR A 91 0.25 -4.04 -0.48
CA TYR A 91 0.26 -4.96 0.66
C TYR A 91 -1.11 -5.02 1.35
N LEU A 92 -1.72 -3.87 1.62
CA LEU A 92 -3.03 -3.81 2.27
C LEU A 92 -4.10 -4.53 1.43
N VAL A 93 -4.10 -4.35 0.11
CA VAL A 93 -5.00 -5.08 -0.81
C VAL A 93 -4.80 -6.59 -0.67
N HIS A 94 -3.55 -7.07 -0.69
CA HIS A 94 -3.27 -8.49 -0.53
C HIS A 94 -3.75 -9.01 0.84
N ARG A 95 -3.46 -8.27 1.91
CA ARG A 95 -3.85 -8.60 3.28
C ARG A 95 -5.36 -8.75 3.42
N GLU A 96 -6.13 -7.77 2.96
CA GLU A 96 -7.59 -7.79 3.06
C GLU A 96 -8.19 -8.86 2.13
N GLY A 97 -7.61 -9.08 0.95
CA GLY A 97 -8.03 -10.14 0.04
C GLY A 97 -7.83 -11.54 0.62
N ALA A 98 -6.72 -11.77 1.34
CA ALA A 98 -6.49 -13.03 2.05
C ALA A 98 -7.51 -13.24 3.18
N ALA A 99 -7.79 -12.20 3.97
CA ALA A 99 -8.80 -12.25 5.03
C ALA A 99 -10.22 -12.54 4.48
N LEU A 100 -10.57 -11.92 3.35
CA LEU A 100 -11.83 -12.17 2.67
C LEU A 100 -11.99 -13.60 2.17
N ARG A 101 -10.94 -14.20 1.60
CA ARG A 101 -10.96 -15.59 1.17
C ARG A 101 -11.16 -16.54 2.35
N GLY A 102 -10.45 -16.29 3.46
CA GLY A 102 -10.60 -17.09 4.68
C GLY A 102 -12.03 -17.06 5.24
N ALA A 103 -12.68 -15.89 5.24
CA ALA A 103 -14.06 -15.76 5.70
C ALA A 103 -15.06 -16.55 4.83
N GLN A 104 -14.88 -16.55 3.51
CA GLN A 104 -15.74 -17.28 2.58
C GLN A 104 -15.58 -18.81 2.70
N SER A 105 -14.36 -19.29 2.89
CA SER A 105 -14.12 -20.72 3.13
C SER A 105 -14.81 -21.23 4.40
N ALA A 106 -14.82 -20.43 5.47
CA ALA A 106 -15.46 -20.80 6.73
C ALA A 106 -17.00 -20.81 6.66
N SER A 107 -17.61 -19.92 5.88
CA SER A 107 -19.06 -19.95 5.65
C SER A 107 -19.48 -21.17 4.84
N ALA A 108 -18.71 -21.52 3.80
CA ALA A 108 -19.00 -22.66 2.94
C ALA A 108 -18.92 -24.02 3.68
N SER A 109 -18.07 -24.15 4.71
CA SER A 109 -17.99 -25.38 5.51
C SER A 109 -19.10 -25.54 6.55
N THR A 110 -19.90 -24.49 6.79
CA THR A 110 -20.95 -24.48 7.83
C THR A 110 -22.33 -24.80 7.24
N GLU A 111 -22.48 -24.83 5.92
CA GLU A 111 -23.74 -25.13 5.24
C GLU A 111 -23.97 -26.65 5.16
N PRO A 112 -25.00 -27.22 5.82
CA PRO A 112 -25.26 -28.65 5.78
C PRO A 112 -25.75 -29.07 4.38
N ALA A 113 -25.12 -30.13 3.84
CA ALA A 113 -25.45 -30.75 2.56
C ALA A 113 -26.86 -31.35 2.50
#